data_AF-A0A7J2MNE9-F1
#
_entry.id   AF-A0A7J2MNE9-F1
#
_cell.length_a   1.000
_cell.length_b   1.000
_cell.length_c   1.000
_cell.angle_alpha   90.00
_cell.angle_beta   90.00
_cell.angle_gamma   90.00
#
_symmetry.space_group_name_H-M   'P 1'
#
loop_
_entity.id
_entity.type
_entity.pdbx_description
1 polymer ?
#
loop_
_entity_poly.entity_id
_entity_poly.type
_entity_poly.pdbx_seq_one_letter_code
_entity_poly.pdbx_strand_id
1 'polypeptide(L)' 'MEYVYAAMILHSAGKEINEEALTGILKAAGVDVDETRVKALVSALEGVDIDEAIKSQQMVAPAATTAPSEEVKE' A
#
# COMPACT_ATOMS: atom_id res chain seq x y z
N MET A 1 -5.99 -3.07 9.28
CA MET A 1 -5.18 -2.24 8.33
C MET A 1 -3.68 -2.33 8.63
N GLU A 2 -3.31 -2.61 9.88
CA GLU A 2 -1.95 -2.83 10.39
C GLU A 2 -1.04 -3.70 9.51
N TYR A 3 -1.56 -4.80 8.95
CA TYR A 3 -0.81 -5.68 8.05
C TYR A 3 -0.33 -5.00 6.77
N VAL A 4 -1.19 -4.18 6.15
CA VAL A 4 -0.87 -3.45 4.92
C VAL A 4 0.17 -2.37 5.21
N TYR A 5 0.06 -1.69 6.36
CA TYR A 5 1.05 -0.71 6.77
C TYR A 5 2.40 -1.35 7.10
N ALA A 6 2.40 -2.50 7.77
CA ALA A 6 3.63 -3.25 8.03
C ALA A 6 4.31 -3.68 6.71
N ALA A 7 3.54 -4.18 5.74
CA ALA A 7 4.05 -4.52 4.40
C ALA A 7 4.61 -3.29 3.67
N MET A 8 3.93 -2.14 3.73
CA MET A 8 4.41 -0.88 3.13
C MET A 8 5.70 -0.36 3.78
N ILE A 9 5.85 -0.51 5.09
CA ILE A 9 7.08 -0.16 5.81
C ILE A 9 8.24 -1.04 5.33
N LEU A 10 8.01 -2.36 5.22
CA LEU A 10 9.01 -3.30 4.71
C LEU A 10 9.43 -2.96 3.27
N HIS A 11 8.45 -2.71 2.39
CA HIS A 11 8.69 -2.27 1.01
C HIS A 11 9.53 -0.98 0.96
N SER A 12 9.12 0.03 1.72
CA SER A 12 9.83 1.33 1.76
C SER A 12 11.27 1.20 2.31
N ALA A 13 11.51 0.21 3.16
CA ALA A 13 12.84 -0.09 3.71
C ALA A 13 13.68 -1.02 2.80
N GLY A 14 13.16 -1.44 1.64
CA GLY A 14 13.80 -2.39 0.74
C GLY A 14 13.98 -3.78 1.37
N LYS A 15 13.14 -4.12 2.35
CA LYS A 15 13.15 -5.41 3.03
C LYS A 15 12.14 -6.35 2.38
N GLU A 16 12.48 -7.62 2.35
CA GLU A 16 11.58 -8.67 1.88
C GLU A 16 10.34 -8.76 2.77
N ILE A 17 9.18 -8.92 2.16
CA ILE A 17 7.90 -9.08 2.85
C ILE A 17 7.64 -10.57 3.06
N ASN A 18 8.00 -11.08 4.23
CA ASN A 18 7.77 -12.48 4.63
C ASN A 18 7.11 -12.58 6.01
N GLU A 19 6.73 -13.79 6.40
CA GLU A 19 5.98 -14.04 7.63
C GLU A 19 6.73 -13.56 8.89
N GLU A 20 8.04 -13.76 8.92
CA GLU A 20 8.89 -13.37 10.04
C GLU A 20 8.98 -11.85 10.18
N ALA A 21 9.25 -11.15 9.06
CA ALA A 21 9.36 -9.69 9.03
C ALA A 21 8.05 -8.99 9.41
N LEU A 22 6.92 -9.47 8.87
CA LEU A 22 5.58 -8.96 9.21
C LEU A 22 5.24 -9.19 10.69
N THR A 23 5.46 -10.41 11.18
CA THR A 23 5.18 -10.76 12.59
C THR A 23 6.05 -9.95 13.54
N GLY A 24 7.33 -9.73 13.21
CA GLY A 24 8.25 -8.93 14.01
C GLY A 24 7.78 -7.48 14.16
N ILE A 25 7.38 -6.83 13.05
CA ILE A 25 6.89 -5.45 13.09
C ILE A 25 5.58 -5.34 13.86
N LEU A 26 4.62 -6.24 13.61
CA LEU A 26 3.32 -6.20 14.27
C LEU A 26 3.46 -6.44 15.79
N LYS A 27 4.31 -7.38 16.21
CA LYS A 27 4.62 -7.58 17.63
C LYS A 27 5.33 -6.38 18.26
N ALA A 28 6.28 -5.77 17.55
CA ALA A 28 6.94 -4.56 18.03
C ALA A 28 5.97 -3.38 18.19
N ALA A 29 4.91 -3.33 17.38
CA ALA A 29 3.82 -2.37 17.50
C ALA A 29 2.77 -2.74 18.58
N GLY A 30 2.95 -3.87 19.30
CA GLY A 30 2.02 -4.34 20.32
C GLY A 30 0.71 -4.92 19.77
N VAL A 31 0.71 -5.36 18.52
CA VAL A 31 -0.46 -5.95 17.85
C VAL A 31 -0.48 -7.47 18.04
N ASP A 32 -1.65 -8.02 18.36
CA ASP A 32 -1.89 -9.47 18.31
C ASP A 32 -1.89 -9.98 16.86
N VAL A 33 -0.93 -10.83 16.54
CA VAL A 33 -0.69 -11.30 15.18
C VAL A 33 -1.49 -12.55 14.88
N ASP A 34 -2.43 -12.44 13.93
CA ASP A 34 -3.06 -13.59 13.27
C ASP A 34 -2.18 -14.12 12.12
N GLU A 35 -1.59 -15.30 12.31
CA GLU A 35 -0.73 -15.98 11.34
C GLU A 35 -1.44 -16.30 10.02
N THR A 36 -2.75 -16.57 10.04
CA THR A 36 -3.53 -16.87 8.83
C THR A 36 -3.59 -15.65 7.91
N ARG A 37 -3.73 -14.47 8.51
CA ARG A 37 -3.75 -13.19 7.80
C ARG A 37 -2.38 -12.79 7.27
N VAL A 38 -1.31 -13.08 8.03
CA VAL A 38 0.07 -12.88 7.56
C VAL A 38 0.33 -13.72 6.32
N LYS A 39 0.02 -15.03 6.38
CA LYS A 39 0.20 -15.95 5.24
C LYS A 39 -0.60 -15.52 4.02
N ALA A 40 -1.87 -15.20 4.21
CA ALA A 40 -2.72 -14.72 3.12
C ALA A 40 -2.16 -13.46 2.46
N LEU A 41 -1.61 -12.52 3.25
CA LEU A 41 -1.01 -11.31 2.71
C LEU A 41 0.29 -11.61 1.94
N VAL A 42 1.17 -12.43 2.49
CA VAL A 42 2.43 -12.81 1.81
C VAL A 42 2.11 -13.46 0.48
N SER A 43 1.22 -14.46 0.45
CA SER A 43 0.78 -15.10 -0.80
C SER A 43 0.09 -14.14 -1.77
N ALA A 44 -0.66 -13.16 -1.29
CA ALA A 44 -1.29 -12.16 -2.15
C ALA A 44 -0.28 -11.18 -2.77
N LEU A 45 0.89 -11.02 -2.15
CA LEU A 45 1.97 -10.15 -2.63
C LEU A 45 3.05 -10.91 -3.41
N GLU A 46 3.00 -12.25 -3.45
CA GLU A 46 3.88 -13.05 -4.30
C GLU A 46 3.67 -12.68 -5.78
N GLY A 47 4.74 -12.18 -6.40
CA GLY A 47 4.71 -11.76 -7.81
C GLY A 47 4.03 -10.43 -8.08
N VAL A 48 3.66 -9.66 -7.04
CA VAL A 48 3.13 -8.30 -7.18
C VAL A 48 4.29 -7.30 -7.16
N ASP A 49 4.39 -6.48 -8.20
CA ASP A 49 5.27 -5.29 -8.20
C ASP A 49 4.54 -4.15 -7.46
N ILE A 50 4.96 -3.91 -6.22
CA ILE A 50 4.35 -2.91 -5.35
C ILE A 50 4.59 -1.49 -5.89
N ASP A 51 5.72 -1.23 -6.53
CA ASP A 51 6.02 0.09 -7.10
C ASP A 51 5.12 0.38 -8.31
N GLU A 52 4.89 -0.63 -9.16
CA GLU A 52 3.94 -0.52 -10.27
C GLU A 52 2.51 -0.33 -9.76
N ALA A 53 2.10 -1.08 -8.73
CA ALA A 53 0.77 -0.96 -8.14
C ALA A 53 0.52 0.44 -7.56
N ILE A 54 1.50 1.02 -6.86
CA ILE A 54 1.42 2.39 -6.31
C ILE A 54 1.38 3.42 -7.45
N LYS A 55 2.25 3.31 -8.45
CA LYS A 55 2.26 4.22 -9.61
C LYS A 55 0.94 4.18 -10.37
N SER A 56 0.37 2.99 -10.56
CA SER A 56 -0.91 2.80 -11.21
C SER A 56 -2.03 3.50 -10.43
N GLN A 57 -2.04 3.41 -9.10
CA GLN A 57 -2.99 4.17 -8.27
C GLN A 57 -2.80 5.70 -8.37
N GLN A 58 -1.56 6.18 -8.50
CA GLN A 58 -1.27 7.60 -8.68
C GLN A 58 -1.75 8.14 -10.03
N MET A 59 -1.75 7.31 -11.08
CA MET A 59 -2.25 7.69 -12.41
C MET A 59 -3.79 7.75 -12.50
N VAL A 60 -4.52 7.21 -11.53
CA VAL A 60 -6.00 7.31 -11.48
C VAL A 60 -6.48 8.51 -10.67
N ALA A 61 -5.59 9.39 -10.20
CA ALA A 61 -6.03 10.71 -9.77
C ALA A 61 -6.67 11.37 -11.00
N PRO A 62 -7.99 11.67 -11.00
CA PRO A 62 -8.55 12.42 -12.09
C PRO A 62 -7.77 13.73 -12.09
N ALA A 63 -7.02 13.98 -13.17
CA ALA A 63 -6.60 15.33 -13.50
C ALA A 63 -7.87 16.14 -13.34
N ALA A 64 -7.87 17.04 -12.35
CA ALA A 64 -9.00 17.90 -12.09
C ALA A 64 -9.34 18.53 -13.43
N THR A 65 -10.43 18.05 -14.05
CA THR A 65 -10.95 18.67 -15.24
C THR A 65 -11.40 20.01 -14.73
N THR A 66 -10.62 21.03 -15.03
CA THR A 66 -11.08 22.41 -14.91
C THR A 66 -12.25 22.50 -15.88
N ALA A 67 -13.45 22.30 -15.34
CA ALA A 67 -14.69 22.60 -16.03
C ALA A 67 -14.63 24.05 -16.56
N PRO A 68 -15.25 24.33 -17.71
CA PRO A 68 -15.03 25.56 -18.45
C PRO A 68 -15.47 26.76 -17.61
N SER A 69 -14.62 27.78 -17.49
CA SER A 69 -15.07 29.11 -17.09
C SER A 69 -15.98 29.64 -18.19
N GLU A 70 -17.29 29.50 -17.98
CA GLU A 70 -18.30 30.25 -18.70
C GLU A 70 -18.31 31.69 -18.15
N GLU A 71 -18.06 32.63 -19.06
CA GLU A 71 -18.56 34.01 -19.10
C GLU A 71 -17.99 35.07 -18.11
N VAL A 72 -17.49 36.18 -18.67
CA VAL A 72 -18.07 37.54 -18.55
C VAL A 72 -17.06 38.61 -19.05
N LYS A 73 -17.43 39.27 -20.19
CA LYS A 73 -17.30 40.72 -20.53
C LYS A 73 -15.88 41.26 -20.79
N GLU A 74 -15.59 41.95 -21.91
CA GLU A 74 -16.26 43.09 -22.57
C GLU A 74 -15.88 43.15 -24.07
#